data_AF-A0A8J3IG03-F1
#
_entry.id   AF-A0A8J3IG03-F1
#
_cell.length_a   1.000
_cell.length_b   1.000
_cell.length_c   1.000
_cell.angle_alpha   90.00
_cell.angle_beta   90.00
_cell.angle_gamma   90.00
#
_symmetry.space_group_name_H-M   'P 1'
#
loop_
_entity.id
_entity.type
_entity.pdbx_description
1 polymer ?
#
loop_
_entity_poly.entity_id
_entity_poly.type
_entity_poly.pdbx_seq_one_letter_code
_entity_poly.pdbx_strand_id
1 'polypeptide(L)'
;MLFTTKKSESFSFLILLRQGFVLNSWLMIIGLLMIITLLATGVGLIVDHHVITGAPAWVKPAKFALSLSIYCFTFIWLLKFVQRWRFFAGIIGALTSLGVLGEMVLIVLQVIRGVGSHFNVATSFDKAVYNTMGTFAVMICVAAFVVAILLLFERRTDKALIWSLRLGLMIALFGMYVGVIMTQPTTAQLVARHAGHMLTSGAHSVGVLDGGPGLPFLGWSTVGGDLRIAHFVGLHALQVLPFIGWLLSAQRFPHLGTRRRVALVWVICLGYLGLTGSLLWQALRGQSLIAPDALTLLSWCGVFGLTLVACVGIVLSARSNAIPDTQSIA
;
A
#
# COMPACT_ATOMS: atom_id res chain seq x y z
N MET A 1 48.23 -15.25 -1.18
CA MET A 1 47.74 -13.90 -0.81
C MET A 1 46.93 -13.36 -1.98
N LEU A 2 45.61 -13.61 -2.00
CA LEU A 2 44.69 -13.06 -3.00
C LEU A 2 43.46 -12.55 -2.24
N PHE A 3 43.60 -11.36 -1.66
CA PHE A 3 42.46 -10.59 -1.19
C PHE A 3 41.71 -10.11 -2.42
N THR A 4 40.66 -10.83 -2.81
CA THR A 4 39.64 -10.29 -3.71
C THR A 4 38.91 -9.20 -2.96
N THR A 5 39.35 -7.96 -3.16
CA THR A 5 38.66 -6.77 -2.68
C THR A 5 37.27 -6.75 -3.31
N LYS A 6 36.27 -7.14 -2.51
CA LYS A 6 34.85 -6.97 -2.81
C LYS A 6 34.65 -5.47 -3.06
N LYS A 7 34.56 -5.07 -4.33
CA LYS A 7 34.27 -3.67 -4.72
C LYS A 7 33.03 -3.25 -3.93
N SER A 8 33.21 -2.28 -3.05
CA SER A 8 32.11 -1.54 -2.45
C SER A 8 31.28 -1.00 -3.61
N GLU A 9 30.09 -1.56 -3.83
CA GLU A 9 29.12 -0.99 -4.77
C GLU A 9 28.76 0.39 -4.21
N SER A 10 29.40 1.45 -4.70
CA SER A 10 28.99 2.80 -4.37
C SER A 10 27.55 2.96 -4.86
N PHE A 11 26.63 3.19 -3.93
CA PHE A 11 25.22 3.40 -4.22
C PHE A 11 25.06 4.74 -4.98
N SER A 12 25.28 4.72 -6.29
CA SER A 12 25.15 5.91 -7.12
C SER A 12 23.68 6.06 -7.52
N PHE A 13 23.07 7.16 -7.10
CA PHE A 13 21.71 7.53 -7.47
C PHE A 13 21.50 7.50 -9.00
N LEU A 14 22.49 7.94 -9.77
CA LEU A 14 22.47 7.92 -11.23
C LEU A 14 22.39 6.50 -11.80
N ILE A 15 23.04 5.53 -11.15
CA ILE A 15 22.96 4.11 -11.55
C ILE A 15 21.55 3.58 -11.33
N LEU A 16 20.91 3.91 -10.21
CA LEU A 16 19.53 3.49 -9.91
C LEU A 16 18.52 4.11 -10.87
N LEU A 17 18.66 5.40 -11.18
CA LEU A 17 17.84 6.06 -12.19
C LEU A 17 17.98 5.35 -13.54
N ARG A 18 19.22 5.13 -14.00
CA ARG A 18 19.49 4.46 -15.28
C ARG A 18 18.90 3.05 -15.31
N GLN A 19 19.03 2.29 -14.23
CA GLN A 19 18.43 0.96 -14.12
C GLN A 19 16.90 1.03 -14.19
N GLY A 20 16.27 2.01 -13.54
CA GLY A 20 14.83 2.24 -13.61
C GLY A 20 14.34 2.50 -15.03
N PHE A 21 15.00 3.41 -15.76
CA PHE A 21 14.70 3.68 -17.16
C PHE A 21 14.87 2.46 -18.06
N VAL A 22 15.90 1.64 -17.84
CA VAL A 22 16.11 0.40 -18.60
C VAL A 22 15.02 -0.64 -18.31
N LEU A 23 14.47 -0.67 -17.09
CA LEU A 23 13.41 -1.61 -16.73
C LEU A 23 12.04 -1.17 -17.27
N ASN A 24 11.67 0.10 -17.07
CA ASN A 24 10.44 0.67 -17.59
C ASN A 24 10.50 2.21 -17.61
N SER A 25 10.77 2.78 -18.79
CA SER A 25 10.87 4.24 -18.96
C SER A 25 9.59 4.98 -18.58
N TRP A 26 8.41 4.43 -18.93
CA TRP A 26 7.13 5.10 -18.66
C TRP A 26 6.85 5.24 -17.17
N LEU A 27 6.98 4.15 -16.40
CA LEU A 27 6.81 4.19 -14.95
C LEU A 27 7.82 5.13 -14.29
N MET A 28 9.05 5.17 -14.81
CA MET A 28 10.09 6.03 -14.28
C MET A 28 9.74 7.51 -14.49
N ILE A 29 9.33 7.87 -15.70
CA ILE A 29 8.87 9.23 -16.03
C ILE A 29 7.67 9.61 -15.17
N ILE A 30 6.66 8.75 -15.08
CA ILE A 30 5.46 9.04 -14.28
C ILE A 30 5.80 9.13 -12.78
N GLY A 31 6.65 8.26 -12.24
CA GLY A 31 7.08 8.32 -10.84
C GLY A 31 7.79 9.64 -10.50
N LEU A 32 8.66 10.11 -11.40
CA LEU A 32 9.33 11.42 -11.29
C LEU A 32 8.35 12.59 -11.47
N LEU A 33 7.42 12.49 -12.43
CA LEU A 33 6.36 13.47 -12.63
C LEU A 33 5.50 13.61 -11.36
N MET A 34 5.19 12.50 -10.68
CA MET A 34 4.48 12.54 -9.40
C MET A 34 5.29 13.26 -8.30
N ILE A 35 6.62 13.20 -8.29
CA ILE A 35 7.44 14.04 -7.38
C ILE A 35 7.25 15.51 -7.73
N ILE A 36 7.32 15.88 -9.01
CA ILE A 36 7.12 17.27 -9.45
C ILE A 36 5.71 17.75 -9.06
N THR A 37 4.70 16.92 -9.29
CA THR A 37 3.31 17.19 -8.88
C THR A 37 3.19 17.34 -7.36
N LEU A 38 3.89 16.54 -6.56
CA LEU A 38 3.93 16.70 -5.10
C LEU A 38 4.49 18.08 -4.71
N LEU A 39 5.57 18.53 -5.35
CA LEU A 39 6.12 19.86 -5.10
C LEU A 39 5.14 20.97 -5.52
N ALA A 40 4.54 20.84 -6.71
CA ALA A 40 3.57 21.82 -7.21
C ALA A 40 2.32 21.92 -6.32
N THR A 41 1.80 20.78 -5.87
CA THR A 41 0.66 20.74 -4.93
C THR A 41 1.05 21.23 -3.54
N GLY A 42 2.31 21.07 -3.13
CA GLY A 42 2.88 21.69 -1.93
C GLY A 42 2.88 23.23 -2.00
N VAL A 43 3.24 23.80 -3.16
CA VAL A 43 3.08 25.24 -3.40
C VAL A 43 1.60 25.61 -3.37
N GLY A 44 0.74 24.82 -4.01
CA GLY A 44 -0.72 24.98 -3.98
C GLY A 44 -1.29 25.09 -2.56
N LEU A 45 -0.81 24.27 -1.62
CA LEU A 45 -1.22 24.34 -0.20
C LEU A 45 -0.88 25.67 0.49
N ILE A 46 0.11 26.40 -0.03
CA ILE A 46 0.55 27.68 0.53
C ILE A 46 -0.22 28.84 -0.11
N VAL A 47 -0.41 28.79 -1.43
CA VAL A 47 -0.95 29.93 -2.21
C VAL A 47 -2.46 29.87 -2.39
N ASP A 48 -3.07 28.69 -2.30
CA ASP A 48 -4.48 28.47 -2.52
C ASP A 48 -5.14 27.92 -1.25
N HIS A 49 -6.01 28.75 -0.66
CA HIS A 49 -6.72 28.48 0.58
C HIS A 49 -8.12 27.89 0.38
N HIS A 50 -8.51 27.51 -0.84
CA HIS A 50 -9.81 26.86 -1.08
C HIS A 50 -9.94 25.58 -0.26
N VAL A 51 -11.14 25.35 0.26
CA VAL A 51 -11.49 24.18 1.04
C VAL A 51 -12.51 23.36 0.26
N ILE A 52 -12.23 22.08 0.06
CA ILE A 52 -13.13 21.13 -0.58
C ILE A 52 -13.43 20.04 0.44
N THR A 53 -14.72 19.85 0.77
CA THR A 53 -15.17 18.82 1.71
C THR A 53 -14.46 18.85 3.07
N GLY A 54 -14.23 20.06 3.61
CA GLY A 54 -13.62 20.26 4.93
C GLY A 54 -12.09 20.18 4.98
N ALA A 55 -11.40 20.00 3.85
CA ALA A 55 -9.93 19.98 3.79
C ALA A 55 -9.39 20.94 2.70
N PRO A 56 -8.16 21.46 2.83
CA PRO A 56 -7.57 22.31 1.80
C PRO A 56 -7.47 21.57 0.46
N ALA A 57 -7.81 22.25 -0.63
CA ALA A 57 -8.06 21.67 -1.94
C ALA A 57 -6.89 20.82 -2.45
N TRP A 58 -5.65 21.28 -2.22
CA TRP A 58 -4.42 20.65 -2.70
C TRP A 58 -3.91 19.49 -1.83
N VAL A 59 -4.49 19.24 -0.65
CA VAL A 59 -4.04 18.16 0.27
C VAL A 59 -4.24 16.79 -0.38
N LYS A 60 -5.35 16.61 -1.10
CA LYS A 60 -5.65 15.34 -1.76
C LYS A 60 -4.70 15.07 -2.94
N PRO A 61 -4.51 15.98 -3.91
CA PRO A 61 -3.46 15.88 -4.92
C PRO A 61 -2.08 15.54 -4.34
N ALA A 62 -1.65 16.22 -3.27
CA ALA A 62 -0.34 15.99 -2.65
C ALA A 62 -0.19 14.55 -2.14
N LYS A 63 -1.21 14.04 -1.42
CA LYS A 63 -1.22 12.65 -0.94
C LYS A 63 -1.17 11.63 -2.07
N PHE A 64 -1.94 11.84 -3.13
CA PHE A 64 -1.95 10.95 -4.29
C PHE A 64 -0.60 11.00 -5.01
N ALA A 65 -0.04 12.19 -5.26
CA ALA A 65 1.27 12.35 -5.87
C ALA A 65 2.38 11.63 -5.08
N LEU A 66 2.42 11.81 -3.76
CA LEU A 66 3.37 11.11 -2.89
C LEU A 66 3.21 9.58 -2.99
N SER A 67 1.99 9.08 -2.79
CA SER A 67 1.69 7.64 -2.79
C SER A 67 1.98 7.00 -4.14
N LEU A 68 1.53 7.63 -5.24
CA LEU A 68 1.72 7.13 -6.60
C LEU A 68 3.19 7.17 -7.03
N SER A 69 3.97 8.14 -6.56
CA SER A 69 5.42 8.16 -6.77
C SER A 69 6.12 6.96 -6.11
N ILE A 70 5.84 6.73 -4.82
CA ILE A 70 6.37 5.58 -4.06
C ILE A 70 5.93 4.27 -4.72
N TYR A 71 4.68 4.19 -5.15
CA TYR A 71 4.12 3.05 -5.86
C TYR A 71 4.87 2.79 -7.17
N CYS A 72 5.07 3.80 -8.03
CA CYS A 72 5.81 3.65 -9.29
C CYS A 72 7.22 3.09 -9.07
N PHE A 73 7.97 3.61 -8.10
CA PHE A 73 9.33 3.11 -7.82
C PHE A 73 9.33 1.71 -7.20
N THR A 74 8.37 1.41 -6.32
CA THR A 74 8.19 0.06 -5.78
C THR A 74 7.87 -0.93 -6.89
N PHE A 75 7.04 -0.51 -7.85
CA PHE A 75 6.63 -1.34 -8.97
C PHE A 75 7.80 -1.63 -9.91
N ILE A 76 8.61 -0.61 -10.25
CA ILE A 76 9.87 -0.80 -11.00
C ILE A 76 10.80 -1.77 -10.27
N TRP A 77 10.93 -1.65 -8.94
CA TRP A 77 11.72 -2.58 -8.14
C TRP A 77 11.20 -4.02 -8.23
N LEU A 78 9.88 -4.24 -8.19
CA LEU A 78 9.28 -5.56 -8.38
C LEU A 78 9.51 -6.11 -9.80
N LEU A 79 9.43 -5.27 -10.83
CA LEU A 79 9.68 -5.67 -12.22
C LEU A 79 11.10 -6.21 -12.45
N LYS A 80 12.08 -5.82 -11.62
CA LYS A 80 13.45 -6.38 -11.66
C LYS A 80 13.45 -7.91 -11.50
N PHE A 81 12.49 -8.45 -10.76
CA PHE A 81 12.40 -9.88 -10.48
C PHE A 81 11.62 -10.65 -11.55
N VAL A 82 10.93 -9.97 -12.48
CA VAL A 82 10.20 -10.62 -13.58
C VAL A 82 11.14 -10.83 -14.78
N GLN A 83 11.72 -12.02 -14.90
CA GLN A 83 12.69 -12.31 -15.97
C GLN A 83 12.07 -13.04 -17.15
N ARG A 84 11.21 -14.05 -16.89
CA ARG A 84 10.58 -14.84 -17.96
C ARG A 84 9.58 -14.03 -18.78
N TRP A 85 8.93 -13.05 -18.15
CA TRP A 85 7.77 -12.34 -18.70
C TRP A 85 8.03 -10.86 -18.97
N ARG A 86 9.28 -10.50 -19.30
CA ARG A 86 9.74 -9.11 -19.44
C ARG A 86 8.90 -8.27 -20.40
N PHE A 87 8.45 -8.86 -21.51
CA PHE A 87 7.58 -8.15 -22.47
C PHE A 87 6.24 -7.76 -21.84
N PHE A 88 5.55 -8.70 -21.19
CA PHE A 88 4.29 -8.44 -20.49
C PHE A 88 4.47 -7.48 -19.32
N ALA A 89 5.55 -7.61 -18.55
CA ALA A 89 5.93 -6.65 -17.51
C ALA A 89 6.06 -5.21 -18.04
N GLY A 90 6.60 -5.04 -19.25
CA GLY A 90 6.66 -3.74 -19.94
C GLY A 90 5.27 -3.15 -20.21
N ILE A 91 4.37 -3.96 -20.80
CA ILE A 91 2.98 -3.57 -21.07
C ILE A 91 2.25 -3.20 -19.78
N ILE A 92 2.35 -4.04 -18.74
CA ILE A 92 1.72 -3.80 -17.45
C ILE A 92 2.23 -2.49 -16.84
N GLY A 93 3.53 -2.20 -16.96
CA GLY A 93 4.07 -0.92 -16.51
C GLY A 93 3.53 0.28 -17.30
N ALA A 94 3.33 0.15 -18.61
CA ALA A 94 2.72 1.21 -19.42
C ALA A 94 1.23 1.44 -19.04
N LEU A 95 0.45 0.37 -18.86
CA LEU A 95 -0.94 0.45 -18.39
C LEU A 95 -1.02 1.09 -17.01
N THR A 96 -0.13 0.69 -16.10
CA THR A 96 -0.02 1.30 -14.78
C THR A 96 0.28 2.79 -14.88
N SER A 97 1.22 3.18 -15.74
CA SER A 97 1.59 4.58 -15.98
C SER A 97 0.41 5.41 -16.48
N LEU A 98 -0.39 4.85 -17.40
CA LEU A 98 -1.63 5.46 -17.90
C LEU A 98 -2.64 5.66 -16.76
N GLY A 99 -2.83 4.65 -15.91
CA GLY A 99 -3.75 4.73 -14.77
C GLY A 99 -3.34 5.79 -13.77
N VAL A 100 -2.06 5.82 -13.40
CA VAL A 100 -1.51 6.82 -12.47
C VAL A 100 -1.68 8.23 -13.02
N LEU A 101 -1.35 8.45 -14.29
CA LEU A 101 -1.50 9.76 -14.94
C LEU A 101 -2.97 10.17 -15.02
N GLY A 102 -3.83 9.29 -15.51
CA GLY A 102 -5.26 9.54 -15.66
C GLY A 102 -5.94 9.88 -14.34
N GLU A 103 -5.64 9.12 -13.28
CA GLU A 103 -6.14 9.37 -11.93
C GLU A 103 -5.73 10.76 -11.44
N MET A 104 -4.43 11.11 -11.57
CA MET A 104 -3.93 12.39 -11.10
C MET A 104 -4.54 13.57 -11.87
N VAL A 105 -4.67 13.46 -13.20
CA VAL A 105 -5.29 14.49 -14.04
C VAL A 105 -6.74 14.74 -13.63
N LEU A 106 -7.53 13.68 -13.42
CA LEU A 106 -8.93 13.80 -13.02
C LEU A 106 -9.10 14.34 -11.59
N ILE A 107 -8.17 14.02 -10.68
CA ILE A 107 -8.14 14.61 -9.33
C ILE A 107 -7.89 16.11 -9.41
N VAL A 108 -6.87 16.53 -10.16
CA VAL A 108 -6.53 17.96 -10.32
C VAL A 108 -7.65 18.72 -11.02
N LEU A 109 -8.29 18.12 -12.04
CA LEU A 109 -9.45 18.69 -12.69
C LEU A 109 -10.57 19.02 -11.68
N GLN A 110 -10.86 18.10 -10.76
CA GLN A 110 -11.90 18.32 -9.76
C GLN A 110 -11.52 19.37 -8.71
N VAL A 111 -10.23 19.45 -8.37
CA VAL A 111 -9.70 20.53 -7.52
C VAL A 111 -9.88 21.90 -8.18
N ILE A 112 -9.54 22.04 -9.47
CA ILE A 112 -9.74 23.28 -10.23
C ILE A 112 -11.22 23.66 -10.29
N ARG A 113 -12.12 22.67 -10.37
CA ARG A 113 -13.58 22.87 -10.33
C ARG A 113 -14.12 23.18 -8.93
N GLY A 114 -13.32 23.09 -7.87
CA GLY A 114 -13.75 23.34 -6.49
C GLY A 114 -14.67 22.26 -5.93
N VAL A 115 -14.67 21.03 -6.48
CA VAL A 115 -15.59 19.96 -6.07
C VAL A 115 -14.84 18.67 -5.69
N GLY A 116 -15.51 17.78 -4.96
CA GLY A 116 -14.96 16.48 -4.58
C GLY A 116 -14.75 15.57 -5.80
N SER A 117 -13.67 14.78 -5.79
CA SER A 117 -13.36 13.83 -6.89
C SER A 117 -13.81 12.39 -6.65
N HIS A 118 -13.80 11.92 -5.40
CA HIS A 118 -14.25 10.57 -5.04
C HIS A 118 -15.63 10.66 -4.38
N PHE A 119 -16.49 9.68 -4.63
CA PHE A 119 -17.88 9.60 -4.15
C PHE A 119 -18.81 10.68 -4.70
N ASN A 120 -18.31 11.70 -5.40
CA ASN A 120 -19.11 12.80 -5.93
C ASN A 120 -19.96 12.33 -7.13
N VAL A 121 -21.27 12.42 -6.94
CA VAL A 121 -22.29 12.06 -7.94
C VAL A 121 -23.31 13.17 -8.10
N ALA A 122 -22.97 14.40 -7.68
CA ALA A 122 -23.85 15.57 -7.71
C ALA A 122 -24.35 15.92 -9.11
N THR A 123 -23.52 15.68 -10.14
CA THR A 123 -23.88 15.85 -11.54
C THR A 123 -23.51 14.61 -12.36
N SER A 124 -24.10 14.46 -13.56
CA SER A 124 -23.72 13.40 -14.49
C SER A 124 -22.24 13.44 -14.88
N PHE A 125 -21.67 14.64 -14.98
CA PHE A 125 -20.24 14.82 -15.26
C PHE A 125 -19.37 14.39 -14.08
N ASP A 126 -19.72 14.78 -12.84
CA ASP A 126 -18.99 14.36 -11.64
C ASP A 126 -19.00 12.85 -11.48
N LYS A 127 -20.15 12.23 -11.72
CA LYS A 127 -20.30 10.77 -11.71
C LYS A 127 -19.43 10.10 -12.78
N ALA A 128 -19.35 10.67 -13.99
CA ALA A 128 -18.50 10.15 -15.05
C ALA A 128 -17.01 10.24 -14.68
N VAL A 129 -16.58 11.36 -14.10
CA VAL A 129 -15.21 11.54 -13.59
C VAL A 129 -14.92 10.52 -12.49
N TYR A 130 -15.81 10.39 -11.49
CA TYR A 130 -15.65 9.43 -10.38
C TYR A 130 -15.55 7.98 -10.88
N ASN A 131 -16.41 7.56 -11.82
CA ASN A 131 -16.36 6.22 -12.40
C ASN A 131 -15.09 5.96 -13.22
N THR A 132 -14.63 6.97 -13.97
CA THR A 132 -13.40 6.87 -14.76
C THR A 132 -12.18 6.71 -13.85
N MET A 133 -12.12 7.49 -12.77
CA MET A 133 -11.10 7.33 -11.74
C MET A 133 -11.15 5.93 -11.10
N GLY A 134 -12.35 5.45 -10.74
CA GLY A 134 -12.54 4.08 -10.25
C GLY A 134 -11.98 3.02 -11.21
N THR A 135 -12.11 3.24 -12.53
CA THR A 135 -11.55 2.35 -13.56
C THR A 135 -10.02 2.38 -13.58
N PHE A 136 -9.40 3.56 -13.48
CA PHE A 136 -7.95 3.68 -13.36
C PHE A 136 -7.42 3.04 -12.08
N ALA A 137 -8.10 3.24 -10.93
CA ALA A 137 -7.75 2.59 -9.67
C ALA A 137 -7.78 1.06 -9.79
N VAL A 138 -8.84 0.48 -10.36
CA VAL A 138 -8.94 -0.96 -10.62
C VAL A 138 -7.83 -1.42 -11.57
N MET A 139 -7.54 -0.68 -12.64
CA MET A 139 -6.48 -1.02 -13.58
C MET A 139 -5.10 -1.06 -12.92
N ILE A 140 -4.74 -0.07 -12.09
CA ILE A 140 -3.50 -0.06 -11.31
C ILE A 140 -3.44 -1.27 -10.38
N CYS A 141 -4.56 -1.58 -9.72
CA CYS A 141 -4.64 -2.70 -8.80
C CYS A 141 -4.45 -4.05 -9.51
N VAL A 142 -5.16 -4.26 -10.62
CA VAL A 142 -5.04 -5.46 -11.46
C VAL A 142 -3.61 -5.59 -11.99
N ALA A 143 -2.97 -4.50 -12.42
CA ALA A 143 -1.57 -4.52 -12.83
C ALA A 143 -0.64 -5.02 -11.72
N ALA A 144 -0.82 -4.55 -10.49
CA ALA A 144 -0.08 -5.02 -9.32
C ALA A 144 -0.30 -6.52 -9.06
N PHE A 145 -1.56 -6.97 -9.15
CA PHE A 145 -1.92 -8.38 -9.01
C PHE A 145 -1.25 -9.25 -10.07
N VAL A 146 -1.30 -8.84 -11.34
CA VAL A 146 -0.69 -9.59 -12.44
C VAL A 146 0.81 -9.72 -12.23
N VAL A 147 1.53 -8.65 -11.88
CA VAL A 147 2.97 -8.73 -11.60
C VAL A 147 3.26 -9.67 -10.43
N ALA A 148 2.51 -9.57 -9.33
CA ALA A 148 2.69 -10.47 -8.20
C ALA A 148 2.47 -11.93 -8.60
N ILE A 149 1.45 -12.22 -9.43
CA ILE A 149 1.18 -13.56 -9.97
C ILE A 149 2.33 -14.03 -10.88
N LEU A 150 2.82 -13.18 -11.79
CA LEU A 150 3.96 -13.52 -12.66
C LEU A 150 5.20 -13.92 -11.85
N LEU A 151 5.46 -13.21 -10.73
CA LEU A 151 6.56 -13.52 -9.82
C LEU A 151 6.42 -14.87 -9.12
N LEU A 152 5.21 -15.39 -8.93
CA LEU A 152 4.99 -16.74 -8.38
C LEU A 152 5.47 -17.85 -9.30
N PHE A 153 5.53 -17.58 -10.61
CA PHE A 153 5.97 -18.54 -11.63
C PHE A 153 7.43 -18.39 -12.03
N GLU A 154 8.16 -17.47 -11.39
CA GLU A 154 9.58 -17.25 -11.64
C GLU A 154 10.42 -18.32 -10.91
N ARG A 155 11.22 -19.08 -11.66
CA ARG A 155 11.86 -20.32 -11.17
C ARG A 155 13.01 -20.08 -10.17
N ARG A 156 13.60 -18.88 -10.17
CA ARG A 156 14.82 -18.56 -9.41
C ARG A 156 14.59 -17.65 -8.22
N THR A 157 13.36 -17.55 -7.73
CA THR A 157 13.01 -16.66 -6.61
C THR A 157 13.17 -17.37 -5.26
N ASP A 158 13.75 -16.68 -4.27
CA ASP A 158 13.90 -17.19 -2.90
C ASP A 158 12.52 -17.52 -2.28
N LYS A 159 12.44 -18.63 -1.53
CA LYS A 159 11.17 -19.10 -0.95
C LYS A 159 10.54 -18.10 0.02
N ALA A 160 11.33 -17.35 0.79
CA ALA A 160 10.83 -16.32 1.69
C ALA A 160 10.15 -15.20 0.90
N LEU A 161 10.75 -14.77 -0.20
CA LEU A 161 10.17 -13.77 -1.10
C LEU A 161 8.88 -14.28 -1.75
N ILE A 162 8.86 -15.52 -2.28
CA ILE A 162 7.64 -16.10 -2.88
C ILE A 162 6.47 -16.13 -1.87
N TRP A 163 6.71 -16.60 -0.65
CA TRP A 163 5.65 -16.65 0.37
C TRP A 163 5.17 -15.27 0.78
N SER A 164 6.09 -14.30 0.89
CA SER A 164 5.72 -12.92 1.22
C SER A 164 4.88 -12.26 0.13
N LEU A 165 5.14 -12.57 -1.15
CA LEU A 165 4.32 -12.13 -2.28
C LEU A 165 2.93 -12.76 -2.22
N ARG A 166 2.83 -14.08 -1.99
CA ARG A 166 1.52 -14.77 -1.91
C ARG A 166 0.65 -14.20 -0.81
N LEU A 167 1.18 -14.12 0.42
CA LEU A 167 0.42 -13.67 1.56
C LEU A 167 0.14 -12.16 1.47
N GLY A 168 1.12 -11.37 1.02
CA GLY A 168 0.91 -9.94 0.76
C GLY A 168 -0.15 -9.67 -0.31
N LEU A 169 -0.25 -10.53 -1.33
CA LEU A 169 -1.32 -10.47 -2.32
C LEU A 169 -2.69 -10.68 -1.68
N MET A 170 -2.83 -11.71 -0.85
CA MET A 170 -4.09 -12.03 -0.18
C MET A 170 -4.51 -10.92 0.78
N ILE A 171 -3.56 -10.33 1.51
CA ILE A 171 -3.83 -9.22 2.42
C ILE A 171 -4.16 -7.94 1.64
N ALA A 172 -3.51 -7.68 0.51
CA ALA A 172 -3.85 -6.57 -0.37
C ALA A 172 -5.27 -6.71 -0.97
N LEU A 173 -5.70 -7.92 -1.33
CA LEU A 173 -7.09 -8.20 -1.72
C LEU A 173 -8.06 -7.88 -0.59
N PHE A 174 -7.72 -8.25 0.65
CA PHE A 174 -8.52 -7.90 1.83
C PHE A 174 -8.59 -6.38 2.03
N GLY A 175 -7.47 -5.66 1.90
CA GLY A 175 -7.44 -4.20 1.91
C GLY A 175 -8.33 -3.61 0.80
N MET A 176 -8.28 -4.14 -0.42
CA MET A 176 -9.13 -3.71 -1.52
C MET A 176 -10.62 -3.96 -1.23
N TYR A 177 -10.97 -5.07 -0.61
CA TYR A 177 -12.34 -5.34 -0.16
C TYR A 177 -12.87 -4.27 0.80
N VAL A 178 -12.03 -3.75 1.71
CA VAL A 178 -12.42 -2.60 2.55
C VAL A 178 -12.74 -1.36 1.71
N GLY A 179 -12.01 -1.14 0.61
CA GLY A 179 -12.32 -0.06 -0.35
C GLY A 179 -13.68 -0.24 -1.01
N VAL A 180 -14.09 -1.47 -1.32
CA VAL A 180 -15.44 -1.78 -1.86
C VAL A 180 -16.53 -1.48 -0.84
N ILE A 181 -16.28 -1.69 0.45
CA ILE A 181 -17.23 -1.30 1.51
C ILE A 181 -17.45 0.22 1.50
N MET A 182 -16.38 1.00 1.33
CA MET A 182 -16.47 2.47 1.33
C MET A 182 -17.29 3.04 0.16
N THR A 183 -17.42 2.31 -0.95
CA THR A 183 -18.22 2.76 -2.11
C THR A 183 -19.71 2.45 -1.99
N GLN A 184 -20.12 1.66 -0.99
CA GLN A 184 -21.51 1.33 -0.77
C GLN A 184 -22.27 2.53 -0.20
N PRO A 185 -23.39 2.95 -0.81
CA PRO A 185 -24.18 4.05 -0.30
C PRO A 185 -24.82 3.67 1.04
N THR A 186 -24.85 4.62 1.97
CA THR A 186 -25.58 4.50 3.24
C THR A 186 -27.10 4.50 2.99
N THR A 187 -27.88 4.06 3.96
CA THR A 187 -29.34 4.10 3.89
C THR A 187 -29.88 5.51 3.63
N ALA A 188 -29.28 6.53 4.26
CA ALA A 188 -29.63 7.93 4.02
C ALA A 188 -29.34 8.37 2.57
N GLN A 189 -28.21 7.96 2.00
CA GLN A 189 -27.87 8.23 0.60
C GLN A 189 -28.79 7.49 -0.37
N LEU A 190 -29.22 6.27 -0.06
CA LEU A 190 -30.20 5.53 -0.86
C LEU A 190 -31.57 6.22 -0.88
N VAL A 191 -32.04 6.72 0.27
CA VAL A 191 -33.26 7.55 0.33
C VAL A 191 -33.10 8.80 -0.53
N ALA A 192 -31.96 9.50 -0.41
CA ALA A 192 -31.68 10.67 -1.23
C ALA A 192 -31.59 10.36 -2.73
N ARG A 193 -31.16 9.14 -3.09
CA ARG A 193 -31.13 8.69 -4.47
C ARG A 193 -32.53 8.55 -5.05
N HIS A 194 -33.47 7.99 -4.28
CA HIS A 194 -34.86 7.84 -4.71
C HIS A 194 -35.56 9.20 -4.90
N ALA A 195 -35.20 10.19 -4.09
CA ALA A 195 -35.69 11.55 -4.23
C ALA A 195 -34.90 12.41 -5.26
N GLY A 196 -33.94 11.81 -5.99
CA GLY A 196 -33.22 12.48 -7.09
C GLY A 196 -32.18 13.52 -6.66
N HIS A 197 -31.75 13.54 -5.39
CA HIS A 197 -30.87 14.56 -4.81
C HIS A 197 -29.63 13.98 -4.11
N MET A 198 -29.24 12.74 -4.43
CA MET A 198 -28.01 12.14 -3.91
C MET A 198 -26.78 12.83 -4.50
N LEU A 199 -26.04 13.56 -3.65
CA LEU A 199 -24.81 14.26 -4.04
C LEU A 199 -23.55 13.40 -3.86
N THR A 200 -23.58 12.46 -2.92
CA THR A 200 -22.47 11.55 -2.62
C THR A 200 -22.95 10.10 -2.54
N SER A 201 -22.11 9.17 -2.99
CA SER A 201 -22.38 7.73 -2.94
C SER A 201 -21.22 7.00 -2.29
N GLY A 202 -21.41 6.51 -1.08
CA GLY A 202 -20.35 5.94 -0.27
C GLY A 202 -19.91 6.86 0.86
N ALA A 203 -19.12 6.31 1.77
CA ALA A 203 -18.54 7.01 2.91
C ALA A 203 -17.36 6.19 3.44
N HIS A 204 -16.47 6.84 4.18
CA HIS A 204 -15.38 6.14 4.86
C HIS A 204 -15.41 6.26 6.38
N SER A 205 -16.15 7.25 6.89
CA SER A 205 -16.35 7.44 8.32
C SER A 205 -17.48 6.54 8.84
N VAL A 206 -17.31 6.00 10.04
CA VAL A 206 -18.26 5.09 10.69
C VAL A 206 -18.66 5.65 12.04
N GLY A 207 -19.96 5.65 12.34
CA GLY A 207 -20.51 6.22 13.58
C GLY A 207 -20.57 7.74 13.62
N VAL A 208 -20.07 8.43 12.59
CA VAL A 208 -20.07 9.90 12.46
C VAL A 208 -20.30 10.31 11.00
N LEU A 209 -20.64 11.57 10.77
CA LEU A 209 -20.77 12.12 9.41
C LEU A 209 -19.41 12.16 8.69
N ASP A 210 -19.43 11.87 7.39
CA ASP A 210 -18.23 11.93 6.55
C ASP A 210 -17.79 13.39 6.31
N GLY A 211 -16.48 13.62 6.24
CA GLY A 211 -15.92 14.97 6.09
C GLY A 211 -15.83 15.79 7.39
N GLY A 212 -16.03 15.16 8.55
CA GLY A 212 -15.81 15.78 9.86
C GLY A 212 -14.32 15.98 10.22
N PRO A 213 -14.02 16.34 11.48
CA PRO A 213 -12.65 16.54 11.96
C PRO A 213 -11.77 15.32 11.72
N GLY A 214 -10.55 15.56 11.23
CA GLY A 214 -9.62 14.49 10.91
C GLY A 214 -8.16 14.87 11.13
N LEU A 215 -7.29 13.86 11.17
CA LEU A 215 -5.85 14.04 11.35
C LEU A 215 -5.28 14.98 10.28
N PRO A 216 -4.34 15.89 10.65
CA PRO A 216 -3.66 16.73 9.69
C PRO A 216 -3.04 15.90 8.57
N PHE A 217 -3.10 16.43 7.34
CA PHE A 217 -2.68 15.76 6.10
C PHE A 217 -3.49 14.51 5.75
N LEU A 218 -3.57 13.48 6.60
CA LEU A 218 -4.25 12.21 6.32
C LEU A 218 -5.77 12.36 6.14
N GLY A 219 -6.39 13.16 7.02
CA GLY A 219 -7.82 13.40 7.09
C GLY A 219 -8.59 12.28 7.78
N TRP A 220 -7.93 11.30 8.41
CA TRP A 220 -8.59 10.20 9.13
C TRP A 220 -9.37 10.70 10.33
N SER A 221 -10.59 10.21 10.52
CA SER A 221 -11.51 10.70 11.56
C SER A 221 -10.90 10.66 12.97
N THR A 222 -10.94 11.79 13.67
CA THR A 222 -10.48 11.92 15.06
C THR A 222 -11.60 11.71 16.08
N VAL A 223 -12.84 11.55 15.62
CA VAL A 223 -14.05 11.48 16.46
C VAL A 223 -14.87 10.22 16.25
N GLY A 224 -14.57 9.43 15.21
CA GLY A 224 -15.25 8.17 14.92
C GLY A 224 -14.38 7.20 14.13
N GLY A 225 -14.97 6.10 13.68
CA GLY A 225 -14.31 5.07 12.88
C GLY A 225 -13.94 5.55 11.49
N ASP A 226 -12.85 5.00 10.92
CA ASP A 226 -12.41 5.35 9.57
C ASP A 226 -11.87 4.13 8.81
N LEU A 227 -12.62 3.71 7.79
CA LEU A 227 -12.29 2.53 6.97
C LEU A 227 -11.00 2.73 6.14
N ARG A 228 -10.60 3.98 5.87
CA ARG A 228 -9.39 4.26 5.07
C ARG A 228 -8.14 3.73 5.74
N ILE A 229 -8.11 3.60 7.06
CA ILE A 229 -6.93 3.16 7.80
C ILE A 229 -6.66 1.68 7.50
N ALA A 230 -7.68 0.83 7.67
CA ALA A 230 -7.58 -0.59 7.35
C ALA A 230 -7.36 -0.84 5.87
N HIS A 231 -8.04 -0.08 5.01
CA HIS A 231 -7.82 -0.10 3.56
C HIS A 231 -6.35 0.25 3.20
N PHE A 232 -5.82 1.34 3.74
CA PHE A 232 -4.46 1.79 3.52
C PHE A 232 -3.45 0.73 3.95
N VAL A 233 -3.54 0.26 5.20
CA VAL A 233 -2.63 -0.78 5.71
C VAL A 233 -2.75 -2.05 4.87
N GLY A 234 -3.96 -2.52 4.58
CA GLY A 234 -4.18 -3.71 3.76
C GLY A 234 -3.55 -3.60 2.37
N LEU A 235 -3.76 -2.50 1.66
CA LEU A 235 -3.17 -2.30 0.33
C LEU A 235 -1.64 -2.27 0.34
N HIS A 236 -1.03 -1.68 1.38
CA HIS A 236 0.43 -1.57 1.49
C HIS A 236 1.10 -2.91 1.82
N ALA A 237 0.34 -3.97 2.11
CA ALA A 237 0.87 -5.32 2.31
C ALA A 237 1.72 -5.79 1.12
N LEU A 238 1.35 -5.44 -0.12
CA LEU A 238 2.08 -5.83 -1.33
C LEU A 238 3.37 -5.00 -1.55
N GLN A 239 3.60 -3.95 -0.76
CA GLN A 239 4.88 -3.23 -0.74
C GLN A 239 5.74 -3.70 0.44
N VAL A 240 5.15 -3.75 1.64
CA VAL A 240 5.84 -4.06 2.89
C VAL A 240 6.28 -5.52 2.96
N LEU A 241 5.38 -6.47 2.68
CA LEU A 241 5.68 -7.89 2.89
C LEU A 241 6.69 -8.43 1.88
N PRO A 242 6.62 -8.13 0.57
CA PRO A 242 7.68 -8.49 -0.37
C PRO A 242 9.04 -7.90 -0.02
N PHE A 243 9.07 -6.67 0.50
CA PHE A 243 10.31 -6.08 1.00
C PHE A 243 10.88 -6.87 2.19
N ILE A 244 10.04 -7.26 3.15
CA ILE A 244 10.44 -8.13 4.27
C ILE A 244 10.91 -9.51 3.78
N GLY A 245 10.20 -10.13 2.83
CA GLY A 245 10.61 -11.42 2.26
C GLY A 245 11.94 -11.34 1.50
N TRP A 246 12.20 -10.23 0.82
CA TRP A 246 13.49 -9.95 0.21
C TRP A 246 14.60 -9.74 1.25
N LEU A 247 14.32 -9.01 2.35
CA LEU A 247 15.26 -8.86 3.45
C LEU A 247 15.57 -10.20 4.12
N LEU A 248 14.58 -11.08 4.27
CA LEU A 248 14.72 -12.44 4.77
C LEU A 248 15.15 -13.46 3.69
N SER A 249 15.60 -13.01 2.52
CA SER A 249 16.11 -13.92 1.48
C SER A 249 17.48 -14.50 1.84
N ALA A 250 17.87 -15.60 1.20
CA ALA A 250 19.12 -16.30 1.49
C ALA A 250 20.34 -15.41 1.24
N GLN A 251 20.23 -14.51 0.27
CA GLN A 251 21.28 -13.56 -0.09
C GLN A 251 21.53 -12.51 1.00
N ARG A 252 20.53 -12.20 1.81
CA ARG A 252 20.58 -11.13 2.83
C ARG A 252 20.69 -11.67 4.25
N PHE A 253 20.07 -12.81 4.53
CA PHE A 253 20.14 -13.50 5.81
C PHE A 253 20.58 -14.96 5.64
N PRO A 254 21.84 -15.22 5.21
CA PRO A 254 22.33 -16.57 4.92
C PRO A 254 22.43 -17.45 6.17
N HIS A 255 22.62 -16.86 7.35
CA HIS A 255 22.78 -17.58 8.63
C HIS A 255 21.50 -18.30 9.10
N LEU A 256 20.34 -17.93 8.56
CA LEU A 256 19.07 -18.53 8.95
C LEU A 256 18.63 -19.57 7.90
N GLY A 257 18.35 -20.79 8.34
CA GLY A 257 17.87 -21.85 7.45
C GLY A 257 16.57 -21.48 6.74
N THR A 258 16.35 -21.99 5.52
CA THR A 258 15.19 -21.65 4.68
C THR A 258 13.85 -21.86 5.39
N ARG A 259 13.70 -22.95 6.16
CA ARG A 259 12.47 -23.22 6.94
C ARG A 259 12.15 -22.10 7.92
N ARG A 260 13.16 -21.58 8.64
CA ARG A 260 13.00 -20.51 9.61
C ARG A 260 12.73 -19.16 8.94
N ARG A 261 13.40 -18.86 7.82
CA ARG A 261 13.13 -17.65 7.01
C ARG A 261 11.69 -17.61 6.52
N VAL A 262 11.18 -18.74 6.02
CA VAL A 262 9.77 -18.87 5.61
C VAL A 262 8.83 -18.77 6.81
N ALA A 263 9.15 -19.40 7.95
CA ALA A 263 8.33 -19.31 9.16
C ALA A 263 8.20 -17.85 9.66
N LEU A 264 9.30 -17.08 9.64
CA LEU A 264 9.27 -15.66 9.97
C LEU A 264 8.35 -14.88 9.02
N VAL A 265 8.44 -15.12 7.72
CA VAL A 265 7.54 -14.49 6.74
C VAL A 265 6.08 -14.79 7.07
N TRP A 266 5.74 -16.05 7.35
CA TRP A 266 4.38 -16.43 7.73
C TRP A 266 3.90 -15.72 8.99
N VAL A 267 4.69 -15.73 10.07
CA VAL A 267 4.35 -15.06 11.33
C VAL A 267 4.13 -13.57 11.11
N ILE A 268 5.03 -12.91 10.38
CA ILE A 268 4.92 -11.47 10.07
C ILE A 268 3.67 -11.19 9.22
N CYS A 269 3.38 -12.00 8.21
CA CYS A 269 2.20 -11.83 7.37
C CYS A 269 0.91 -12.04 8.17
N LEU A 270 0.85 -13.04 9.05
CA LEU A 270 -0.28 -13.28 9.93
C LEU A 270 -0.47 -12.12 10.93
N GLY A 271 0.61 -11.60 11.50
CA GLY A 271 0.57 -10.40 12.33
C GLY A 271 0.07 -9.18 11.57
N TYR A 272 0.52 -8.98 10.33
CA TYR A 272 0.07 -7.89 9.47
C TYR A 272 -1.42 -8.01 9.09
N LEU A 273 -1.89 -9.22 8.78
CA LEU A 273 -3.31 -9.51 8.56
C LEU A 273 -4.13 -9.24 9.82
N GLY A 274 -3.65 -9.70 10.99
CA GLY A 274 -4.27 -9.45 12.28
C GLY A 274 -4.37 -7.95 12.59
N LEU A 275 -3.32 -7.18 12.31
CA LEU A 275 -3.32 -5.73 12.44
C LEU A 275 -4.38 -5.11 11.52
N THR A 276 -4.40 -5.49 10.24
CA THR A 276 -5.34 -4.97 9.24
C THR A 276 -6.79 -5.27 9.66
N GLY A 277 -7.07 -6.50 10.10
CA GLY A 277 -8.37 -6.92 10.60
C GLY A 277 -8.79 -6.19 11.89
N SER A 278 -7.85 -6.00 12.82
CA SER A 278 -8.11 -5.27 14.07
C SER A 278 -8.42 -3.79 13.83
N LEU A 279 -7.76 -3.15 12.85
CA LEU A 279 -8.04 -1.79 12.42
C LEU A 279 -9.42 -1.69 11.74
N LEU A 280 -9.77 -2.66 10.89
CA LEU A 280 -11.10 -2.70 10.29
C LEU A 280 -12.18 -2.85 11.37
N TRP A 281 -11.97 -3.79 12.29
CA TRP A 281 -12.90 -4.03 13.39
C TRP A 281 -13.05 -2.81 14.32
N GLN A 282 -11.95 -2.13 14.62
CA GLN A 282 -11.96 -0.88 15.37
C GLN A 282 -12.74 0.22 14.64
N ALA A 283 -12.52 0.39 13.34
CA ALA A 283 -13.27 1.35 12.53
C ALA A 283 -14.78 1.00 12.47
N LEU A 284 -15.13 -0.29 12.30
CA LEU A 284 -16.53 -0.73 12.26
C LEU A 284 -17.27 -0.54 13.58
N ARG A 285 -16.56 -0.47 14.71
CA ARG A 285 -17.13 -0.06 16.02
C ARG A 285 -17.33 1.44 16.16
N GLY A 286 -17.05 2.23 15.12
CA GLY A 286 -17.21 3.68 15.13
C GLY A 286 -16.22 4.41 16.05
N GLN A 287 -15.12 3.75 16.42
CA GLN A 287 -14.14 4.30 17.35
C GLN A 287 -13.08 5.12 16.61
N SER A 288 -12.56 6.19 17.19
CA SER A 288 -11.40 6.89 16.62
C SER A 288 -10.08 6.16 16.88
N LEU A 289 -9.17 6.22 15.90
CA LEU A 289 -7.81 5.66 16.02
C LEU A 289 -7.03 6.26 17.20
N ILE A 290 -7.23 7.56 17.46
CA ILE A 290 -6.48 8.30 18.50
C ILE A 290 -7.14 8.27 19.88
N ALA A 291 -8.32 7.67 19.98
CA ALA A 291 -9.02 7.43 21.24
C ALA A 291 -9.51 5.97 21.31
N PRO A 292 -8.58 4.98 21.27
CA PRO A 292 -8.94 3.58 21.35
C PRO A 292 -9.38 3.19 22.77
N ASP A 293 -10.32 2.26 22.87
CA ASP A 293 -10.76 1.67 24.14
C ASP A 293 -9.79 0.56 24.57
N ALA A 294 -9.96 0.09 25.80
CA ALA A 294 -9.14 -0.98 26.35
C ALA A 294 -9.17 -2.25 25.48
N LEU A 295 -10.31 -2.54 24.85
CA LEU A 295 -10.48 -3.73 24.03
C LEU A 295 -9.72 -3.63 22.69
N THR A 296 -9.72 -2.47 22.05
CA THR A 296 -8.89 -2.15 20.88
C THR A 296 -7.41 -2.24 21.21
N LEU A 297 -7.00 -1.61 22.32
CA LEU A 297 -5.61 -1.65 22.76
C LEU A 297 -5.16 -3.09 23.04
N LEU A 298 -5.99 -3.89 23.73
CA LEU A 298 -5.71 -5.30 23.97
C LEU A 298 -5.58 -6.08 22.65
N SER A 299 -6.43 -5.82 21.66
CA SER A 299 -6.34 -6.44 20.34
C SER A 299 -5.02 -6.11 19.65
N TRP A 300 -4.64 -4.83 19.58
CA TRP A 300 -3.39 -4.40 18.94
C TRP A 300 -2.14 -4.91 19.67
N CYS A 301 -2.11 -4.80 21.00
CA CYS A 301 -1.04 -5.33 21.83
C CYS A 301 -0.95 -6.85 21.73
N GLY A 302 -2.08 -7.55 21.67
CA GLY A 302 -2.13 -9.00 21.49
C GLY A 302 -1.56 -9.42 20.14
N VAL A 303 -1.99 -8.80 19.04
CA VAL A 303 -1.45 -9.07 17.70
C VAL A 303 0.05 -8.79 17.65
N PHE A 304 0.50 -7.63 18.13
CA PHE A 304 1.90 -7.26 18.14
C PHE A 304 2.74 -8.20 19.03
N GLY A 305 2.29 -8.44 20.27
CA GLY A 305 2.99 -9.27 21.25
C GLY A 305 3.14 -10.72 20.78
N LEU A 306 2.06 -11.33 20.26
CA LEU A 306 2.12 -12.69 19.72
C LEU A 306 3.06 -12.78 18.51
N THR A 307 3.00 -11.81 17.60
CA THR A 307 3.88 -11.75 16.44
C THR A 307 5.35 -11.63 16.86
N LEU A 308 5.64 -10.74 17.82
CA LEU A 308 6.99 -10.51 18.32
C LEU A 308 7.55 -11.75 19.03
N VAL A 309 6.79 -12.34 19.96
CA VAL A 309 7.18 -13.55 20.71
C VAL A 309 7.46 -14.71 19.74
N ALA A 310 6.59 -14.92 18.75
CA ALA A 310 6.79 -15.97 17.74
C ALA A 310 8.05 -15.72 16.89
N CYS A 311 8.28 -14.49 16.44
CA CYS A 311 9.49 -14.12 15.71
C CYS A 311 10.77 -14.35 16.53
N VAL A 312 10.78 -13.91 17.79
CA VAL A 312 11.91 -14.10 18.71
C VAL A 312 12.16 -15.58 18.96
N GLY A 313 11.12 -16.38 19.20
CA GLY A 313 11.24 -17.84 19.38
C GLY A 313 11.87 -18.53 18.16
N ILE A 314 11.47 -18.14 16.94
CA ILE A 314 12.06 -18.68 15.70
C ILE A 314 13.55 -18.33 15.58
N VAL A 315 13.95 -17.13 15.98
CA VAL A 315 15.36 -16.69 15.93
C VAL A 315 16.20 -17.35 17.03
N LEU A 316 15.69 -17.45 18.26
CA LEU A 316 16.41 -18.05 19.38
C LEU A 316 16.62 -19.56 19.21
N SER A 317 15.60 -20.28 18.70
CA SER A 317 15.74 -21.71 18.34
C SER A 317 16.77 -21.96 17.23
N ALA A 318 17.22 -20.92 16.51
CA ALA A 318 18.32 -21.03 15.57
C ALA A 318 19.69 -21.07 16.25
N ARG A 319 19.82 -20.39 17.40
CA ARG A 319 21.08 -20.31 18.17
C ARG A 319 21.33 -21.57 18.99
N SER A 320 20.29 -22.17 19.56
CA SER A 320 20.40 -23.41 20.34
C SER A 320 20.93 -24.59 19.52
N ASN A 321 20.56 -24.67 18.24
CA ASN A 321 20.96 -25.77 17.35
C ASN A 321 22.35 -25.58 16.71
N ALA A 322 23.08 -24.51 17.07
CA ALA A 322 24.39 -24.18 16.50
C ALA A 322 25.56 -24.54 17.44
N ILE A 323 25.30 -25.12 18.62
CA ILE A 323 26.35 -25.65 19.50
C ILE A 323 26.75 -27.04 18.96
N PRO A 324 28.00 -27.23 18.50
CA PRO A 324 28.49 -28.55 18.15
C PRO A 324 28.66 -29.38 19.41
N ASP A 325 28.19 -30.63 19.40
CA ASP A 325 28.59 -31.66 20.37
C ASP A 325 30.12 -31.79 20.35
N THR A 326 30.77 -31.05 21.23
CA THR A 326 32.18 -31.22 21.58
C THR A 326 32.19 -31.86 22.95
N GLN A 327 31.82 -33.14 23.02
CA GLN A 327 32.23 -34.09 24.06
C GLN A 327 31.66 -35.49 23.82
N SER A 328 32.42 -36.34 23.10
CA SER A 328 32.64 -37.75 23.46
C SER A 328 33.80 -38.36 22.65
N ILE A 329 35.00 -37.82 22.84
CA ILE A 329 36.22 -38.61 22.67
C ILE A 329 37.02 -38.44 23.96
N ALA A 330 36.76 -39.32 24.92
CA ALA A 330 37.65 -39.74 25.98
C ALA A 330 37.07 -41.02 26.60
#